data_AF-A0A922FK45-F1
#
_entry.id   AF-A0A922FK45-F1
#
_cell.length_a   1.000
_cell.length_b   1.000
_cell.length_c   1.000
_cell.angle_alpha   90.00
_cell.angle_beta   90.00
_cell.angle_gamma   90.00
#
_symmetry.space_group_name_H-M   'P 1'
#
loop_
_entity.id
_entity.type
_entity.pdbx_description
1 polymer ?
#
loop_
_entity_poly.entity_id
_entity_poly.type
_entity_poly.pdbx_seq_one_letter_code
_entity_poly.pdbx_strand_id
1 'polypeptide(L)'
;MATLKDIEVAAAINILTAFAFFVAFAILRLQPINDRVYFPKWYLKGLRSSPLNSGAFVGRFVNLDFRSYIRFLNWMPDAMQMPEPELIDHAGLDSTVYLRIYLVGLKIFVPITFLAFAIMVPVNWTNVTLEHSNLTYSDIDKLSISNIPIGSHRFWTHLVMAYVFTFWTCYVLKKEYEIVASMRLHFLASEHRRPDQFTVMVRNVPPDPDESVDELVEHFFLVNHPEHYLTYQVVYNANRLSNLVKEKEKLQNWLDYYQLKYSRNQSMRPSSKTGFLGLCGERVDAIDFYTSKIENLSEEIASERENIISSPKSVMPAAFVSFKTRWGAAVCAQTQQSRNPTIWLTEWAPEPRDVYWDNLAIPYVSLTIRKLIVAVAFFFLTFFFMIPIAFVQSLANIEGIEKAVPFLKPIIEIKFIKSFIQGFLPGIALKIFLIFLPAILMLMSKFEGFISISALERISATRYYIFQFINVFLGSIITGTAFQQLDNFIHQSATDCDLCVAIQPSSAYKEIYKPSGYNPSQPYSTNLLGLTNPALSAHSAPINYNDMIFP
;
A
#
# COMPACT_ATOMS: atom_id res chain seq x y z
N MET A 1 5.03 29.52 15.72
CA MET A 1 4.11 29.00 14.67
C MET A 1 4.73 29.20 13.29
N ALA A 2 4.43 28.34 12.31
CA ALA A 2 4.88 28.56 10.93
C ALA A 2 4.15 29.76 10.33
N THR A 3 4.93 30.70 9.80
CA THR A 3 4.46 31.90 9.12
C THR A 3 4.15 31.58 7.65
N LEU A 4 3.38 32.45 6.98
CA LEU A 4 3.09 32.31 5.55
C LEU A 4 4.37 32.18 4.71
N LYS A 5 5.41 32.93 5.10
CA LYS A 5 6.75 32.85 4.50
C LYS A 5 7.41 31.47 4.64
N ASP A 6 7.21 30.79 5.76
CA ASP A 6 7.74 29.43 5.97
C ASP A 6 7.07 28.41 5.05
N ILE A 7 5.77 28.59 4.78
CA ILE A 7 5.00 27.77 3.85
C ILE A 7 5.44 28.03 2.41
N GLU A 8 5.64 29.29 2.02
CA GLU A 8 6.13 29.66 0.69
C GLU A 8 7.49 29.05 0.39
N VAL A 9 8.45 29.14 1.33
CA VAL A 9 9.78 28.55 1.18
C VAL A 9 9.69 27.03 1.05
N ALA A 10 8.88 26.37 1.90
CA ALA A 10 8.66 24.94 1.81
C ALA A 10 8.02 24.55 0.47
N ALA A 11 6.99 25.26 0.01
CA ALA A 11 6.33 24.99 -1.26
C ALA A 11 7.30 25.17 -2.44
N ALA A 12 8.10 26.24 -2.45
CA ALA A 12 9.09 26.49 -3.49
C ALA A 12 10.12 25.35 -3.59
N ILE A 13 10.67 24.88 -2.46
CA ILE A 13 11.61 23.75 -2.43
C ILE A 13 10.94 22.47 -2.98
N ASN A 14 9.69 22.21 -2.62
CA ASN A 14 8.98 21.04 -3.12
C ASN A 14 8.66 21.11 -4.61
N ILE A 15 8.26 22.26 -5.11
CA ILE A 15 7.99 22.46 -6.54
C ILE A 15 9.29 22.36 -7.36
N LEU A 16 10.40 22.92 -6.86
CA LEU A 16 11.70 22.82 -7.53
C LEU A 16 12.24 21.39 -7.54
N THR A 17 12.17 20.69 -6.41
CA THR A 17 12.58 19.27 -6.35
C THR A 17 11.69 18.39 -7.22
N ALA A 18 10.38 18.64 -7.22
CA ALA A 18 9.42 18.01 -8.11
C ALA A 18 9.79 18.19 -9.59
N PHE A 19 10.04 19.43 -10.00
CA PHE A 19 10.47 19.76 -11.35
C PHE A 19 11.76 19.03 -11.73
N ALA A 20 12.74 18.98 -10.82
CA ALA A 20 13.98 18.24 -11.03
C ALA A 20 13.73 16.72 -11.24
N PHE A 21 12.81 16.12 -10.48
CA PHE A 21 12.42 14.72 -10.67
C PHE A 21 11.71 14.48 -12.01
N PHE A 22 10.83 15.39 -12.46
CA PHE A 22 10.20 15.26 -13.77
C PHE A 22 11.19 15.37 -14.92
N VAL A 23 12.18 16.27 -14.81
CA VAL A 23 13.27 16.36 -15.78
C VAL A 23 14.10 15.08 -15.78
N ALA A 24 14.46 14.55 -14.60
CA ALA A 24 15.17 13.28 -14.48
C ALA A 24 14.36 12.10 -15.08
N PHE A 25 13.07 12.02 -14.78
CA PHE A 25 12.16 11.01 -15.34
C PHE A 25 12.14 11.06 -16.87
N ALA A 26 11.98 12.26 -17.44
CA ALA A 26 11.92 12.39 -18.89
C ALA A 26 13.24 11.98 -19.56
N ILE A 27 14.38 12.35 -18.98
CA ILE A 27 15.70 11.95 -19.50
C ILE A 27 15.88 10.43 -19.40
N LEU A 28 15.54 9.84 -18.26
CA LEU A 28 15.71 8.41 -17.99
C LEU A 28 14.75 7.53 -18.79
N ARG A 29 13.52 7.99 -19.03
CA ARG A 29 12.50 7.30 -19.84
C ARG A 29 12.90 7.20 -21.30
N LEU A 30 13.58 8.21 -21.83
CA LEU A 30 14.02 8.23 -23.23
C LEU A 30 15.23 7.33 -23.49
N GLN A 31 15.91 6.82 -22.45
CA GLN A 31 17.06 5.93 -22.63
C GLN A 31 16.60 4.52 -23.04
N PRO A 32 17.11 3.97 -24.16
CA PRO A 32 16.70 2.65 -24.65
C PRO A 32 17.02 1.50 -23.69
N ILE A 33 18.05 1.65 -22.83
CA ILE A 33 18.39 0.66 -21.81
C ILE A 33 17.31 0.50 -20.73
N ASN A 34 16.56 1.57 -20.45
CA ASN A 34 15.53 1.61 -19.41
C ASN A 34 14.13 1.30 -19.95
N ASP A 35 14.01 0.97 -21.24
CA ASP A 35 12.72 0.79 -21.90
C ASP A 35 11.87 -0.32 -21.24
N ARG A 36 12.52 -1.41 -20.83
CA ARG A 36 11.87 -2.52 -20.11
C ARG A 36 11.39 -2.13 -18.70
N VAL A 37 12.01 -1.13 -18.08
CA VAL A 37 11.66 -0.66 -16.72
C VAL A 37 10.46 0.29 -16.76
N TYR A 38 10.38 1.15 -17.77
CA TYR A 38 9.28 2.13 -17.91
C TYR A 38 8.07 1.59 -18.67
N PHE A 39 8.25 0.60 -19.56
CA PHE A 39 7.16 -0.01 -20.34
C PHE A 39 6.98 -1.52 -20.10
N PRO A 40 7.09 -2.07 -18.88
CA PRO A 40 7.09 -3.52 -18.65
C PRO A 40 5.77 -4.16 -19.07
N LYS A 41 4.63 -3.48 -18.86
CA LYS A 41 3.30 -3.98 -19.25
C LYS A 41 3.18 -4.28 -20.75
N TRP A 42 3.87 -3.49 -21.59
CA TRP A 42 3.83 -3.65 -23.05
C TRP A 42 4.63 -4.88 -23.49
N TYR A 43 5.73 -5.18 -22.78
CA TYR A 43 6.51 -6.40 -22.96
C TYR A 43 5.76 -7.64 -22.45
N LEU A 44 5.12 -7.56 -21.28
CA LEU A 44 4.30 -8.65 -20.72
C LEU A 44 3.11 -9.01 -21.62
N LYS A 45 2.52 -8.01 -22.30
CA LYS A 45 1.47 -8.20 -23.30
C LYS A 45 1.98 -8.62 -24.69
N GLY A 46 3.30 -8.66 -24.91
CA GLY A 46 3.90 -8.97 -26.21
C GLY A 46 3.67 -7.91 -27.28
N LEU A 47 3.13 -6.74 -26.95
CA LEU A 47 2.87 -5.63 -27.89
C LEU A 47 4.13 -4.88 -28.29
N ARG A 48 5.18 -4.99 -27.47
CA ARG A 48 6.48 -4.36 -27.70
C ARG A 48 7.59 -5.39 -27.62
N SER A 49 8.37 -5.50 -28.68
CA SER A 49 9.61 -6.26 -28.70
C SER A 49 10.79 -5.34 -28.41
N SER A 50 11.88 -5.92 -27.91
CA SER A 50 13.12 -5.16 -27.66
C SER A 50 13.49 -4.40 -28.93
N PRO A 51 13.89 -3.11 -28.86
CA PRO A 51 14.41 -2.42 -30.01
C PRO A 51 15.75 -3.06 -30.39
N LEU A 52 15.70 -4.14 -31.17
CA LEU A 52 16.82 -4.66 -31.94
C LEU A 52 17.03 -3.71 -33.13
N ASN A 53 17.27 -2.44 -32.85
CA ASN A 53 17.74 -1.52 -33.87
C ASN A 53 19.21 -1.84 -34.14
N SER A 54 19.53 -2.20 -35.39
CA SER A 54 20.89 -2.40 -35.91
C SER A 54 21.63 -1.06 -36.07
N GLY A 55 21.58 -0.20 -35.05
CA GLY A 55 22.24 1.10 -35.03
C GLY A 55 23.63 1.05 -34.41
N ALA A 56 24.38 2.15 -34.52
CA ALA A 56 25.68 2.32 -33.85
C ALA A 56 25.59 2.01 -32.35
N PHE A 57 26.65 1.42 -31.78
CA PHE A 57 26.71 0.93 -30.38
C PHE A 57 26.19 1.96 -29.36
N VAL A 58 26.47 3.25 -29.58
CA VAL A 58 26.04 4.35 -28.69
C VAL A 58 24.52 4.58 -28.73
N GLY A 59 23.89 4.47 -29.90
CA GLY A 59 22.43 4.60 -30.04
C GLY A 59 21.64 3.45 -29.40
N ARG A 60 22.34 2.37 -29.00
CA ARG A 60 21.76 1.25 -28.24
C ARG A 60 21.61 1.56 -26.75
N PHE A 61 22.38 2.52 -26.23
CA PHE A 61 22.41 2.88 -24.81
C PHE A 61 21.86 4.28 -24.54
N VAL A 62 22.09 5.22 -25.46
CA VAL A 62 21.73 6.63 -25.28
C VAL A 62 20.90 7.13 -26.46
N ASN A 63 19.79 7.79 -26.14
CA ASN A 63 19.01 8.52 -27.14
C ASN A 63 19.66 9.89 -27.39
N LEU A 64 20.10 10.16 -28.62
CA LEU A 64 20.82 11.37 -29.00
C LEU A 64 19.92 12.50 -29.53
N ASP A 65 18.60 12.29 -29.59
CA ASP A 65 17.66 13.29 -30.14
C ASP A 65 17.36 14.42 -29.14
N PHE A 66 18.11 15.53 -29.22
CA PHE A 66 17.93 16.70 -28.36
C PHE A 66 16.50 17.28 -28.38
N ARG A 67 15.80 17.18 -29.51
CA ARG A 67 14.41 17.64 -29.68
C ARG A 67 13.41 16.87 -28.81
N SER A 68 13.71 15.60 -28.51
CA SER A 68 12.89 14.75 -27.63
C SER A 68 13.01 15.16 -26.17
N TYR A 69 14.17 15.69 -25.75
CA TYR A 69 14.40 16.20 -24.39
C TYR A 69 13.74 17.56 -24.14
N ILE A 70 13.60 18.42 -25.17
CA ILE A 70 12.87 19.70 -25.05
C ILE A 70 11.36 19.45 -24.82
N ARG A 71 10.81 18.36 -25.36
CA ARG A 71 9.40 17.96 -25.24
C ARG A 71 9.12 17.04 -24.04
N PHE A 72 9.81 17.29 -22.93
CA PHE A 72 9.80 16.38 -21.77
C PHE A 72 8.44 16.20 -21.09
N LEU A 73 7.49 17.14 -21.25
CA LEU A 73 6.14 17.08 -20.67
C LEU A 73 5.08 16.44 -21.57
N ASN A 74 5.43 15.99 -22.78
CA ASN A 74 4.45 15.42 -23.72
C ASN A 74 3.74 14.16 -23.20
N TRP A 75 4.33 13.44 -22.25
CA TRP A 75 3.71 12.25 -21.66
C TRP A 75 2.42 12.55 -20.88
N MET A 76 2.27 13.77 -20.35
CA MET A 76 1.12 14.14 -19.53
C MET A 76 -0.18 14.25 -20.35
N PRO A 77 -0.23 15.02 -21.47
CA PRO A 77 -1.41 15.00 -22.34
C PRO A 77 -1.64 13.62 -22.97
N ASP A 78 -0.58 12.89 -23.34
CA ASP A 78 -0.71 11.52 -23.88
C ASP A 78 -1.38 10.57 -22.85
N ALA A 79 -1.05 10.70 -21.56
CA ALA A 79 -1.66 9.91 -20.49
C ALA A 79 -3.15 10.24 -20.26
N MET A 80 -3.59 11.45 -20.60
CA MET A 80 -4.99 11.87 -20.48
C MET A 80 -5.86 11.53 -21.70
N GLN A 81 -5.24 11.22 -22.84
CA GLN A 81 -5.97 10.91 -24.08
C GLN A 81 -6.54 9.49 -24.12
N MET A 82 -6.04 8.57 -23.30
CA MET A 82 -6.48 7.18 -23.31
C MET A 82 -7.92 7.06 -22.78
N PRO A 83 -8.87 6.54 -23.59
CA PRO A 83 -10.26 6.39 -23.17
C PRO A 83 -10.43 5.28 -22.12
N GLU A 84 -11.43 5.41 -21.25
CA GLU A 84 -11.65 4.47 -20.13
C GLU A 84 -11.81 3.00 -20.55
N PRO A 85 -12.54 2.64 -21.64
CA PRO A 85 -12.67 1.24 -22.06
C PRO A 85 -11.32 0.61 -22.46
N GLU A 86 -10.49 1.33 -23.22
CA GLU A 86 -9.16 0.86 -23.58
C GLU A 86 -8.28 0.70 -22.34
N LEU A 87 -8.45 1.57 -21.33
CA LEU A 87 -7.72 1.48 -20.07
C LEU A 87 -8.12 0.24 -19.26
N ILE A 88 -9.40 -0.14 -19.28
CA ILE A 88 -9.90 -1.37 -18.63
C ILE A 88 -9.29 -2.59 -19.31
N ASP A 89 -9.31 -2.68 -20.64
CA ASP A 89 -8.72 -3.79 -21.39
C ASP A 89 -7.19 -3.82 -21.23
N HIS A 90 -6.56 -2.63 -21.12
CA HIS A 90 -5.12 -2.53 -21.02
C HIS A 90 -4.57 -2.84 -19.61
N ALA A 91 -5.15 -2.24 -18.57
CA ALA A 91 -4.63 -2.25 -17.20
C ALA A 91 -5.48 -3.07 -16.22
N GLY A 92 -6.70 -3.45 -16.59
CA GLY A 92 -7.69 -4.11 -15.73
C GLY A 92 -8.67 -3.13 -15.08
N LEU A 93 -9.82 -3.66 -14.66
CA LEU A 93 -10.86 -2.89 -13.98
C LEU A 93 -10.37 -2.25 -12.67
N ASP A 94 -9.66 -3.01 -11.83
CA ASP A 94 -9.22 -2.55 -10.50
C ASP A 94 -8.29 -1.32 -10.60
N SER A 95 -7.37 -1.31 -11.58
CA SER A 95 -6.50 -0.17 -11.84
C SER A 95 -7.29 1.06 -12.28
N THR A 96 -8.31 0.87 -13.12
CA THR A 96 -9.18 1.95 -13.61
C THR A 96 -10.02 2.55 -12.49
N VAL A 97 -10.62 1.70 -11.64
CA VAL A 97 -11.38 2.14 -10.47
C VAL A 97 -10.47 2.85 -9.46
N TYR A 98 -9.22 2.38 -9.28
CA TYR A 98 -8.24 3.07 -8.45
C TYR A 98 -7.91 4.49 -8.97
N LEU A 99 -7.73 4.65 -10.28
CA LEU A 99 -7.52 5.98 -10.90
C LEU A 99 -8.74 6.89 -10.72
N ARG A 100 -9.94 6.32 -10.79
CA ARG A 100 -11.18 7.07 -10.54
C ARG A 100 -11.28 7.64 -9.14
N ILE A 101 -10.67 7.03 -8.11
CA ILE A 101 -10.61 7.61 -6.76
C ILE A 101 -9.99 9.02 -6.80
N TYR A 102 -8.94 9.25 -7.60
CA TYR A 102 -8.34 10.58 -7.76
C TYR A 102 -9.25 11.54 -8.52
N LEU A 103 -9.91 11.08 -9.59
CA LEU A 103 -10.87 11.89 -10.35
C LEU A 103 -12.07 12.30 -9.49
N VAL A 104 -12.56 11.41 -8.64
CA VAL A 104 -13.64 11.66 -7.67
C VAL A 104 -13.18 12.67 -6.62
N GLY A 105 -11.94 12.53 -6.13
CA GLY A 105 -11.31 13.54 -5.29
C GLY A 105 -11.37 14.93 -5.93
N LEU A 106 -10.96 15.06 -7.20
CA LEU A 106 -11.03 16.34 -7.92
C LEU A 106 -12.48 16.84 -8.09
N LYS A 107 -13.43 15.96 -8.46
CA LYS A 107 -14.86 16.31 -8.59
C LYS A 107 -15.47 16.81 -7.28
N ILE A 108 -15.05 16.26 -6.14
CA ILE A 108 -15.51 16.69 -4.81
C ILE A 108 -14.84 18.01 -4.42
N PHE A 109 -13.51 18.07 -4.45
CA PHE A 109 -12.76 19.18 -3.86
C PHE A 109 -12.71 20.45 -4.72
N VAL A 110 -12.77 20.37 -6.06
CA VAL A 110 -12.68 21.57 -6.92
C VAL A 110 -13.86 22.54 -6.70
N PRO A 111 -15.13 22.10 -6.73
CA PRO A 111 -16.26 23.00 -6.46
C PRO A 111 -16.28 23.50 -5.01
N ILE A 112 -15.94 22.62 -4.05
CA ILE A 112 -15.84 22.99 -2.63
C ILE A 112 -14.81 24.09 -2.43
N THR A 113 -13.64 23.96 -3.07
CA THR A 113 -12.56 24.95 -2.99
C THR A 113 -13.01 26.28 -3.56
N PHE A 114 -13.61 26.29 -4.76
CA PHE A 114 -14.13 27.52 -5.36
C PHE A 114 -15.15 28.23 -4.46
N LEU A 115 -16.11 27.48 -3.90
CA LEU A 115 -17.13 28.04 -3.02
C LEU A 115 -16.56 28.51 -1.68
N ALA A 116 -15.58 27.79 -1.12
CA ALA A 116 -14.89 28.18 0.10
C ALA A 116 -14.10 29.49 -0.08
N PHE A 117 -13.39 29.65 -1.21
CA PHE A 117 -12.69 30.90 -1.54
C PHE A 117 -13.65 32.06 -1.81
N ALA A 118 -14.77 31.81 -2.47
CA ALA A 118 -15.74 32.86 -2.80
C ALA A 118 -16.52 33.37 -1.57
N ILE A 119 -16.86 32.48 -0.63
CA ILE A 119 -17.77 32.80 0.49
C ILE A 119 -17.05 32.79 1.84
N MET A 120 -16.40 31.68 2.21
CA MET A 120 -15.86 31.53 3.58
C MET A 120 -14.66 32.44 3.83
N VAL A 121 -13.75 32.57 2.86
CA VAL A 121 -12.56 33.42 3.00
C VAL A 121 -12.93 34.90 3.29
N PRO A 122 -13.80 35.57 2.51
CA PRO A 122 -14.23 36.93 2.83
C PRO A 122 -14.96 37.05 4.18
N VAL A 123 -15.83 36.09 4.52
CA VAL A 123 -16.61 36.12 5.77
C VAL A 123 -15.70 36.04 7.00
N ASN A 124 -14.63 35.26 6.94
CA ASN A 124 -13.68 35.12 8.04
C ASN A 124 -12.65 36.26 8.06
N TRP A 125 -12.18 36.72 6.90
CA TRP A 125 -11.15 37.76 6.80
C TRP A 125 -11.64 39.15 7.22
N THR A 126 -12.92 39.47 7.02
CA THR A 126 -13.50 40.79 7.33
C THR A 126 -13.58 41.11 8.83
N ASN A 127 -13.10 40.22 9.70
CA ASN A 127 -13.20 40.37 11.13
C ASN A 127 -11.85 40.63 11.80
N VAL A 128 -11.88 41.30 12.96
CA VAL A 128 -10.69 41.83 13.63
C VAL A 128 -10.54 41.25 15.05
N THR A 129 -11.31 40.20 15.38
CA THR A 129 -11.38 39.64 16.73
C THR A 129 -10.04 39.08 17.22
N LEU A 130 -9.28 38.41 16.36
CA LEU A 130 -7.98 37.89 16.73
C LEU A 130 -6.97 39.01 17.03
N GLU A 131 -7.06 40.15 16.33
CA GLU A 131 -6.15 41.28 16.56
C GLU A 131 -6.38 41.97 17.91
N HIS A 132 -7.59 41.84 18.46
CA HIS A 132 -7.94 42.35 19.79
C HIS A 132 -7.74 41.32 20.91
N SER A 133 -7.38 40.08 20.57
CA SER A 133 -7.13 39.01 21.54
C SER A 133 -5.65 38.92 21.91
N ASN A 134 -5.34 38.62 23.18
CA ASN A 134 -3.97 38.40 23.65
C ASN A 134 -3.39 37.02 23.23
N LEU A 135 -4.02 36.36 22.25
CA LEU A 135 -3.60 35.03 21.81
C LEU A 135 -2.47 35.14 20.78
N THR A 136 -1.54 34.19 20.80
CA THR A 136 -0.57 34.04 19.71
C THR A 136 -1.29 33.43 18.50
N TYR A 137 -1.39 34.19 17.41
CA TYR A 137 -2.05 33.74 16.18
C TYR A 137 -1.16 33.97 14.95
N SER A 138 -1.43 33.22 13.89
CA SER A 138 -0.83 33.38 12.56
C SER A 138 -1.81 33.97 11.56
N ASP A 139 -1.32 34.48 10.43
CA ASP A 139 -2.16 35.06 9.38
C ASP A 139 -3.20 34.09 8.80
N ILE A 140 -2.94 32.78 8.87
CA ILE A 140 -3.86 31.73 8.43
C ILE A 140 -5.03 31.56 9.40
N ASP A 141 -4.82 31.86 10.68
CA ASP A 141 -5.87 31.74 11.70
C ASP A 141 -6.96 32.79 11.48
N LYS A 142 -6.61 33.95 10.87
CA LYS A 142 -7.56 34.97 10.42
C LYS A 142 -8.56 34.45 9.38
N LEU A 143 -8.19 33.43 8.61
CA LEU A 143 -9.05 32.81 7.61
C LEU A 143 -9.97 31.72 8.18
N SER A 144 -9.84 31.40 9.47
CA SER A 144 -10.57 30.31 10.10
C SER A 144 -11.73 30.81 10.96
N ILE A 145 -12.53 29.85 11.45
CA ILE A 145 -13.63 30.12 12.39
C ILE A 145 -13.17 30.76 13.71
N SER A 146 -11.87 30.66 14.04
CA SER A 146 -11.28 31.31 15.22
C SER A 146 -11.37 32.84 15.18
N ASN A 147 -11.52 33.42 13.98
CA ASN A 147 -11.68 34.86 13.81
C ASN A 147 -13.15 35.31 13.88
N ILE A 148 -14.07 34.52 14.45
CA ILE A 148 -15.48 34.88 14.61
C ILE A 148 -15.84 34.98 16.09
N PRO A 149 -16.43 36.10 16.57
CA PRO A 149 -16.80 36.25 17.97
C PRO A 149 -17.98 35.35 18.31
N ILE A 150 -17.99 34.88 19.55
CA ILE A 150 -19.08 34.10 20.12
C ILE A 150 -20.39 34.91 20.01
N GLY A 151 -21.45 34.27 19.50
CA GLY A 151 -22.76 34.92 19.28
C GLY A 151 -22.94 35.62 17.93
N SER A 152 -21.96 35.59 17.02
CA SER A 152 -22.09 36.20 15.69
C SER A 152 -23.08 35.45 14.77
N HIS A 153 -23.88 36.20 14.00
CA HIS A 153 -24.72 35.62 12.94
C HIS A 153 -23.91 34.95 11.80
N ARG A 154 -22.59 35.20 11.69
CA ARG A 154 -21.72 34.61 10.66
C ARG A 154 -21.54 33.10 10.80
N PHE A 155 -21.82 32.52 11.97
CA PHE A 155 -21.84 31.06 12.14
C PHE A 155 -22.91 30.37 11.28
N TRP A 156 -24.00 31.07 10.94
CA TRP A 156 -25.01 30.55 10.02
C TRP A 156 -24.43 30.26 8.64
N THR A 157 -23.49 31.08 8.16
CA THR A 157 -22.80 30.83 6.89
C THR A 157 -22.02 29.52 6.95
N HIS A 158 -21.26 29.28 8.03
CA HIS A 158 -20.52 28.02 8.22
C HIS A 158 -21.46 26.81 8.28
N LEU A 159 -22.59 26.93 8.98
CA LEU A 159 -23.59 25.87 9.09
C LEU A 159 -24.21 25.53 7.73
N VAL A 160 -24.67 26.53 6.98
CA VAL A 160 -25.26 26.34 5.65
C VAL A 160 -24.23 25.74 4.69
N MET A 161 -23.00 26.25 4.72
CA MET A 161 -21.90 25.74 3.89
C MET A 161 -21.57 24.27 4.21
N ALA A 162 -21.62 23.87 5.48
CA ALA A 162 -21.45 22.47 5.86
C ALA A 162 -22.52 21.57 5.21
N TYR A 163 -23.80 21.96 5.25
CA TYR A 163 -24.86 21.21 4.57
C TYR A 163 -24.65 21.14 3.06
N VAL A 164 -24.24 22.24 2.42
CA VAL A 164 -23.96 22.29 0.98
C VAL A 164 -22.81 21.34 0.62
N PHE A 165 -21.72 21.36 1.39
CA PHE A 165 -20.57 20.48 1.17
C PHE A 165 -20.92 19.01 1.39
N THR A 166 -21.66 18.68 2.45
CA THR A 166 -22.09 17.31 2.72
C THR A 166 -23.03 16.81 1.62
N PHE A 167 -24.03 17.61 1.22
CA PHE A 167 -24.95 17.22 0.17
C PHE A 167 -24.23 16.99 -1.17
N TRP A 168 -23.35 17.91 -1.56
CA TRP A 168 -22.54 17.77 -2.77
C TRP A 168 -21.68 16.49 -2.74
N THR A 169 -20.99 16.26 -1.63
CA THR A 169 -20.13 15.07 -1.46
C THR A 169 -20.95 13.79 -1.54
N CYS A 170 -22.08 13.71 -0.83
CA CYS A 170 -22.97 12.54 -0.90
C CYS A 170 -23.55 12.33 -2.31
N TYR A 171 -23.90 13.39 -3.02
CA TYR A 171 -24.38 13.32 -4.40
C TYR A 171 -23.32 12.74 -5.34
N VAL A 172 -22.08 13.26 -5.30
CA VAL A 172 -20.97 12.79 -6.13
C VAL A 172 -20.63 11.33 -5.78
N LEU A 173 -20.56 10.98 -4.49
CA LEU A 173 -20.29 9.60 -4.05
C LEU A 173 -21.36 8.63 -4.52
N LYS A 174 -22.65 8.99 -4.41
CA LYS A 174 -23.76 8.16 -4.90
C LYS A 174 -23.65 7.93 -6.41
N LYS A 175 -23.38 9.01 -7.17
CA LYS A 175 -23.26 8.92 -8.63
C LYS A 175 -22.06 8.10 -9.07
N GLU A 176 -20.93 8.27 -8.41
CA GLU A 176 -19.75 7.47 -8.71
C GLU A 176 -19.97 6.00 -8.35
N TYR A 177 -20.60 5.71 -7.22
CA TYR A 177 -20.89 4.34 -6.81
C TYR A 177 -21.79 3.62 -7.82
N GLU A 178 -22.80 4.32 -8.35
CA GLU A 178 -23.67 3.83 -9.44
C GLU A 178 -22.83 3.49 -10.70
N ILE A 179 -21.91 4.38 -11.09
CA ILE A 179 -21.03 4.16 -12.25
C ILE A 179 -20.10 2.96 -12.02
N VAL A 180 -19.42 2.89 -10.87
CA VAL A 180 -18.51 1.77 -10.53
C VAL A 180 -19.25 0.44 -10.44
N ALA A 181 -20.45 0.42 -9.87
CA ALA A 181 -21.29 -0.77 -9.86
C ALA A 181 -21.64 -1.23 -11.28
N SER A 182 -22.04 -0.31 -12.16
CA SER A 182 -22.36 -0.63 -13.56
C SER A 182 -21.14 -1.16 -14.34
N MET A 183 -19.97 -0.52 -14.16
CA MET A 183 -18.71 -0.97 -14.78
C MET A 183 -18.33 -2.37 -14.30
N ARG A 184 -18.46 -2.64 -12.99
CA ARG A 184 -18.18 -3.96 -12.43
C ARG A 184 -19.10 -5.04 -12.99
N LEU A 185 -20.40 -4.75 -13.12
CA LEU A 185 -21.36 -5.70 -13.69
C LEU A 185 -21.07 -5.96 -15.18
N HIS A 186 -20.77 -4.91 -15.94
CA HIS A 186 -20.41 -5.05 -17.35
C HIS A 186 -19.12 -5.88 -17.53
N PHE A 187 -18.08 -5.56 -16.75
CA PHE A 187 -16.81 -6.28 -16.76
C PHE A 187 -16.99 -7.76 -16.39
N LEU A 188 -17.73 -8.06 -15.33
CA LEU A 188 -17.98 -9.44 -14.91
C LEU A 188 -18.76 -10.25 -15.97
N ALA A 189 -19.63 -9.60 -16.73
CA ALA A 189 -20.37 -10.23 -17.83
C ALA A 189 -19.52 -10.44 -19.09
N SER A 190 -18.57 -9.55 -19.38
CA SER A 190 -17.67 -9.63 -20.53
C SER A 190 -16.41 -10.47 -20.28
N GLU A 191 -16.06 -10.72 -19.02
CA GLU A 191 -14.82 -11.38 -18.64
C GLU A 191 -14.72 -12.80 -19.21
N HIS A 192 -13.51 -13.16 -19.63
CA HIS A 192 -13.22 -14.50 -20.13
C HIS A 192 -13.41 -15.57 -19.04
N ARG A 193 -13.48 -16.82 -19.47
CA ARG A 193 -13.61 -17.95 -18.55
C ARG A 193 -12.37 -18.05 -17.66
N ARG A 194 -12.56 -17.81 -16.37
CA ARG A 194 -11.55 -17.99 -15.32
C ARG A 194 -12.02 -19.01 -14.28
N PRO A 195 -11.10 -19.72 -13.60
CA PRO A 195 -11.46 -20.78 -12.65
C PRO A 195 -12.21 -20.27 -11.40
N ASP A 196 -11.95 -19.03 -10.96
CA ASP A 196 -12.63 -18.38 -9.82
C ASP A 196 -14.16 -18.33 -9.97
N GLN A 197 -14.67 -18.29 -11.21
CA GLN A 197 -16.10 -18.25 -11.50
C GLN A 197 -16.81 -19.60 -11.27
N PHE A 198 -16.06 -20.71 -11.22
CA PHE A 198 -16.59 -22.07 -11.14
C PHE A 198 -16.20 -22.78 -9.85
N THR A 199 -15.26 -22.22 -9.09
CA THR A 199 -14.68 -22.86 -7.92
C THR A 199 -15.10 -22.15 -6.64
N VAL A 200 -15.51 -22.94 -5.65
CA VAL A 200 -15.85 -22.50 -4.31
C VAL A 200 -14.83 -23.09 -3.36
N MET A 201 -14.32 -22.27 -2.45
CA MET A 201 -13.48 -22.74 -1.36
C MET A 201 -14.37 -23.19 -0.20
N VAL A 202 -14.14 -24.41 0.25
CA VAL A 202 -14.82 -25.04 1.38
C VAL A 202 -13.84 -25.12 2.54
N ARG A 203 -14.28 -24.67 3.73
CA ARG A 203 -13.49 -24.66 4.95
C ARG A 203 -14.21 -25.31 6.10
N ASN A 204 -13.40 -25.77 7.05
CA ASN A 204 -13.86 -26.41 8.28
C ASN A 204 -14.78 -27.59 7.98
N VAL A 205 -14.28 -28.47 7.10
CA VAL A 205 -14.88 -29.79 6.85
C VAL A 205 -14.84 -30.57 8.18
N PRO A 206 -15.96 -31.17 8.62
CA PRO A 206 -15.99 -31.88 9.90
C PRO A 206 -15.06 -33.11 9.84
N PRO A 207 -14.33 -33.41 10.92
CA PRO A 207 -13.56 -34.64 10.99
C PRO A 207 -14.50 -35.83 11.13
N ASP A 208 -14.29 -36.86 10.32
CA ASP A 208 -15.00 -38.13 10.39
C ASP A 208 -13.99 -39.25 10.73
N PRO A 209 -14.33 -40.19 11.65
CA PRO A 209 -13.44 -41.31 11.96
C PRO A 209 -13.34 -42.35 10.84
N ASP A 210 -14.34 -42.47 9.98
CA ASP A 210 -14.49 -43.55 9.01
C ASP A 210 -14.11 -43.10 7.59
N GLU A 211 -14.38 -41.84 7.22
CA GLU A 211 -14.09 -41.27 5.90
C GLU A 211 -12.91 -40.28 5.92
N SER A 212 -12.10 -40.31 4.85
CA SER A 212 -11.11 -39.25 4.61
C SER A 212 -11.78 -37.93 4.23
N VAL A 213 -11.07 -36.80 4.39
CA VAL A 213 -11.57 -35.48 3.98
C VAL A 213 -11.94 -35.47 2.48
N ASP A 214 -11.16 -36.19 1.68
CA ASP A 214 -11.34 -36.31 0.24
C ASP A 214 -12.69 -36.97 -0.10
N GLU A 215 -12.93 -38.17 0.45
CA GLU A 215 -14.17 -38.93 0.27
C GLU A 215 -15.39 -38.19 0.82
N LEU A 216 -15.24 -37.54 1.97
CA LEU A 216 -16.33 -36.83 2.63
C LEU A 216 -16.76 -35.57 1.85
N VAL A 217 -15.80 -34.83 1.27
CA VAL A 217 -16.11 -33.71 0.36
C VAL A 217 -16.83 -34.22 -0.87
N GLU A 218 -16.32 -35.27 -1.50
CA GLU A 218 -16.94 -35.86 -2.68
C GLU A 218 -18.38 -36.33 -2.41
N HIS A 219 -18.59 -37.12 -1.36
CA HIS A 219 -19.89 -37.62 -0.94
C HIS A 219 -20.87 -36.47 -0.64
N PHE A 220 -20.43 -35.46 0.13
CA PHE A 220 -21.26 -34.30 0.47
C PHE A 220 -21.77 -33.55 -0.77
N PHE A 221 -20.90 -33.29 -1.75
CA PHE A 221 -21.27 -32.53 -2.94
C PHE A 221 -22.01 -33.36 -3.98
N LEU A 222 -21.76 -34.67 -4.07
CA LEU A 222 -22.56 -35.56 -4.91
C LEU A 222 -24.01 -35.68 -4.43
N VAL A 223 -24.23 -35.69 -3.11
CA VAL A 223 -25.59 -35.77 -2.54
C VAL A 223 -26.33 -34.44 -2.63
N ASN A 224 -25.67 -33.33 -2.28
CA ASN A 224 -26.34 -32.02 -2.20
C ASN A 224 -26.38 -31.27 -3.55
N HIS A 225 -25.42 -31.50 -4.43
CA HIS A 225 -25.27 -30.78 -5.71
C HIS A 225 -25.01 -31.74 -6.90
N PRO A 226 -25.81 -32.79 -7.11
CA PRO A 226 -25.52 -33.90 -8.04
C PRO A 226 -25.31 -33.47 -9.50
N GLU A 227 -26.12 -32.54 -10.00
CA GLU A 227 -26.07 -32.14 -11.42
C GLU A 227 -24.93 -31.16 -11.73
N HIS A 228 -24.49 -30.40 -10.73
CA HIS A 228 -23.54 -29.30 -10.92
C HIS A 228 -22.14 -29.60 -10.46
N TYR A 229 -21.94 -30.58 -9.57
CA TYR A 229 -20.63 -30.99 -9.13
C TYR A 229 -19.75 -31.46 -10.31
N LEU A 230 -18.49 -31.02 -10.33
CA LEU A 230 -17.49 -31.41 -11.33
C LEU A 230 -16.34 -32.19 -10.69
N THR A 231 -15.63 -31.57 -9.76
CA THR A 231 -14.43 -32.14 -9.12
C THR A 231 -14.08 -31.36 -7.86
N TYR A 232 -13.20 -31.90 -7.05
CA TYR A 232 -12.64 -31.25 -5.88
C TYR A 232 -11.11 -31.36 -5.88
N GLN A 233 -10.48 -30.46 -5.14
CA GLN A 233 -9.05 -30.48 -4.87
C GLN A 233 -8.85 -30.16 -3.39
N VAL A 234 -8.33 -31.11 -2.63
CA VAL A 234 -8.07 -30.91 -1.20
C VAL A 234 -6.79 -30.13 -0.98
N VAL A 235 -6.78 -29.36 0.12
CA VAL A 235 -5.65 -28.54 0.55
C VAL A 235 -4.72 -29.38 1.42
N TYR A 236 -3.45 -29.41 1.03
CA TYR A 236 -2.39 -30.01 1.83
C TYR A 236 -1.54 -28.95 2.53
N ASN A 237 -1.04 -29.27 3.72
CA ASN A 237 -0.07 -28.45 4.43
C ASN A 237 1.33 -28.59 3.79
N ALA A 238 1.58 -27.76 2.79
CA ALA A 238 2.84 -27.72 2.05
C ALA A 238 3.78 -26.60 2.50
N ASN A 239 3.63 -26.05 3.73
CA ASN A 239 4.40 -24.89 4.17
C ASN A 239 5.91 -25.13 4.21
N ARG A 240 6.35 -26.31 4.70
CA ARG A 240 7.77 -26.69 4.70
C ARG A 240 8.29 -26.88 3.28
N LEU A 241 7.55 -27.60 2.44
CA LEU A 241 7.88 -27.81 1.04
C LEU A 241 8.04 -26.48 0.28
N SER A 242 7.09 -25.55 0.44
CA SER A 242 7.15 -24.20 -0.15
C SER A 242 8.40 -23.44 0.29
N ASN A 243 8.78 -23.55 1.57
CA ASN A 243 9.99 -22.90 2.08
C ASN A 243 11.28 -23.50 1.48
N LEU A 244 11.36 -24.83 1.34
CA LEU A 244 12.49 -25.50 0.70
C LEU A 244 12.61 -25.12 -0.78
N VAL A 245 11.48 -25.06 -1.51
CA VAL A 245 11.49 -24.64 -2.92
C VAL A 245 11.90 -23.17 -3.07
N LYS A 246 11.40 -22.27 -2.21
CA LYS A 246 11.85 -20.87 -2.16
C LYS A 246 13.33 -20.75 -1.83
N GLU A 247 13.88 -21.61 -0.96
CA GLU A 247 15.32 -21.64 -0.68
C GLU A 247 16.11 -22.13 -1.90
N LYS A 248 15.66 -23.20 -2.56
CA LYS A 248 16.26 -23.70 -3.80
C LYS A 248 16.32 -22.62 -4.89
N GLU A 249 15.23 -21.90 -5.13
CA GLU A 249 15.19 -20.79 -6.09
C GLU A 249 16.19 -19.67 -5.75
N LYS A 250 16.32 -19.31 -4.46
CA LYS A 250 17.32 -18.33 -4.02
C LYS A 250 18.75 -18.82 -4.28
N LEU A 251 19.03 -20.09 -4.00
CA LEU A 251 20.36 -20.67 -4.23
C LEU A 251 20.65 -20.79 -5.73
N GLN A 252 19.64 -21.09 -6.55
CA GLN A 252 19.75 -21.08 -8.01
C GLN A 252 20.15 -19.68 -8.50
N ASN A 253 19.50 -18.61 -8.00
CA ASN A 253 19.87 -17.24 -8.35
C ASN A 253 21.33 -16.91 -7.96
N TRP A 254 21.82 -17.42 -6.83
CA TRP A 254 23.22 -17.28 -6.43
C TRP A 254 24.15 -18.06 -7.35
N LEU A 255 23.80 -19.30 -7.70
CA LEU A 255 24.55 -20.13 -8.62
C LEU A 255 24.68 -19.44 -9.99
N ASP A 256 23.58 -18.92 -10.53
CA ASP A 256 23.56 -18.17 -11.78
C ASP A 256 24.47 -16.93 -11.69
N TYR A 257 24.44 -16.20 -10.56
CA TYR A 257 25.34 -15.07 -10.32
C TYR A 257 26.82 -15.47 -10.36
N TYR A 258 27.20 -16.55 -9.68
CA TYR A 258 28.59 -17.02 -9.66
C TYR A 258 29.04 -17.59 -11.00
N GLN A 259 28.17 -18.31 -11.71
CA GLN A 259 28.43 -18.77 -13.07
C GLN A 259 28.65 -17.60 -14.02
N LEU A 260 27.78 -16.59 -14.00
CA LEU A 260 27.94 -15.37 -14.81
C LEU A 260 29.24 -14.63 -14.47
N LYS A 261 29.62 -14.58 -13.19
CA LYS A 261 30.89 -13.97 -12.75
C LYS A 261 32.09 -14.73 -13.32
N TYR A 262 32.03 -16.07 -13.33
CA TYR A 262 33.06 -16.92 -13.92
C TYR A 262 33.11 -16.81 -15.45
N SER A 263 31.95 -16.78 -16.12
CA SER A 263 31.89 -16.59 -17.59
C SER A 263 32.50 -15.27 -18.04
N ARG A 264 32.37 -14.20 -17.23
CA ARG A 264 33.01 -12.90 -17.48
C ARG A 264 34.52 -12.91 -17.24
N ASN A 265 35.00 -13.71 -16.29
CA ASN A 265 36.41 -13.81 -15.95
C ASN A 265 36.82 -15.27 -15.71
N GLN A 266 37.20 -15.95 -16.79
CA GLN A 266 37.54 -17.39 -16.78
C GLN A 266 38.85 -17.70 -16.04
N SER A 267 39.67 -16.68 -15.77
CA SER A 267 41.00 -16.85 -15.16
C SER A 267 40.96 -17.25 -13.68
N MET A 268 39.87 -16.96 -12.96
CA MET A 268 39.76 -17.23 -11.54
C MET A 268 38.38 -17.76 -11.19
N ARG A 269 38.33 -18.97 -10.60
CA ARG A 269 37.08 -19.52 -10.08
C ARG A 269 36.61 -18.71 -8.86
N PRO A 270 35.31 -18.36 -8.80
CA PRO A 270 34.79 -17.59 -7.68
C PRO A 270 34.73 -18.45 -6.43
N SER A 271 35.36 -17.97 -5.34
CA SER A 271 35.22 -18.61 -4.02
C SER A 271 34.17 -17.89 -3.18
N SER A 272 33.47 -18.67 -2.34
CA SER A 272 32.59 -18.17 -1.30
C SER A 272 33.07 -18.67 0.07
N LYS A 273 32.76 -17.93 1.13
CA LYS A 273 32.94 -18.42 2.49
C LYS A 273 31.64 -19.04 3.00
N THR A 274 31.73 -20.11 3.78
CA THR A 274 30.56 -20.88 4.25
C THR A 274 29.77 -20.22 5.40
N GLY A 275 30.34 -19.25 6.11
CA GLY A 275 29.71 -18.66 7.30
C GLY A 275 28.80 -17.46 7.03
N PHE A 276 28.31 -16.88 8.13
CA PHE A 276 27.30 -15.81 8.12
C PHE A 276 27.73 -14.62 7.24
N LEU A 277 26.87 -14.26 6.27
CA LEU A 277 27.09 -13.18 5.30
C LEU A 277 28.41 -13.27 4.50
N GLY A 278 29.03 -14.46 4.41
CA GLY A 278 30.31 -14.65 3.74
C GLY A 278 31.51 -14.04 4.48
N LEU A 279 31.38 -13.74 5.78
CA LEU A 279 32.45 -13.12 6.59
C LEU A 279 33.36 -14.15 7.26
N CYS A 280 32.78 -15.24 7.77
CA CYS A 280 33.48 -16.30 8.49
C CYS A 280 33.43 -17.63 7.73
N GLY A 281 34.30 -18.59 8.04
CA GLY A 281 34.29 -19.93 7.44
C GLY A 281 35.36 -20.17 6.36
N GLU A 282 35.43 -21.43 5.94
CA GLU A 282 36.38 -21.93 4.93
C GLU A 282 36.04 -21.39 3.53
N ARG A 283 37.08 -21.13 2.73
CA ARG A 283 36.91 -20.73 1.33
C ARG A 283 36.70 -21.97 0.48
N VAL A 284 35.48 -22.09 -0.03
CA VAL A 284 35.08 -23.17 -0.94
C VAL A 284 34.83 -22.60 -2.33
N ASP A 285 34.93 -23.45 -3.36
CA ASP A 285 34.48 -23.10 -4.70
C ASP A 285 32.97 -22.84 -4.65
N ALA A 286 32.55 -21.64 -5.03
CA ALA A 286 31.16 -21.24 -4.93
C ALA A 286 30.27 -22.08 -5.84
N ILE A 287 30.73 -22.40 -7.06
CA ILE A 287 29.89 -23.09 -8.05
C ILE A 287 29.59 -24.51 -7.59
N ASP A 288 30.63 -25.26 -7.21
CA ASP A 288 30.49 -26.65 -6.76
C ASP A 288 29.73 -26.72 -5.41
N PHE A 289 29.96 -25.74 -4.51
CA PHE A 289 29.21 -25.62 -3.25
C PHE A 289 27.70 -25.38 -3.46
N TYR A 290 27.32 -24.43 -4.31
CA TYR A 290 25.90 -24.17 -4.56
C TYR A 290 25.25 -25.31 -5.34
N THR A 291 25.97 -25.95 -6.27
CA THR A 291 25.47 -27.10 -7.04
C THR A 291 25.13 -28.27 -6.11
N SER A 292 26.08 -28.68 -5.26
CA SER A 292 25.85 -29.74 -4.28
C SER A 292 24.74 -29.39 -3.28
N LYS A 293 24.64 -28.12 -2.84
CA LYS A 293 23.55 -27.70 -1.95
C LYS A 293 22.17 -27.74 -2.63
N ILE A 294 22.09 -27.43 -3.92
CA ILE A 294 20.86 -27.54 -4.71
C ILE A 294 20.47 -29.01 -4.90
N GLU A 295 21.43 -29.90 -5.15
CA GLU A 295 21.20 -31.35 -5.23
C GLU A 295 20.63 -31.89 -3.90
N ASN A 296 21.28 -31.60 -2.78
CA ASN A 296 20.80 -32.00 -1.45
C ASN A 296 19.38 -31.48 -1.16
N LEU A 297 19.10 -30.21 -1.49
CA LEU A 297 17.75 -29.64 -1.34
C LEU A 297 16.74 -30.29 -2.28
N SER A 298 17.16 -30.71 -3.48
CA SER A 298 16.27 -31.40 -4.42
C SER A 298 15.85 -32.77 -3.92
N GLU A 299 16.76 -33.49 -3.27
CA GLU A 299 16.46 -34.75 -2.58
C GLU A 299 15.55 -34.53 -1.37
N GLU A 300 15.82 -33.50 -0.55
CA GLU A 300 14.94 -33.15 0.58
C GLU A 300 13.52 -32.79 0.07
N ILE A 301 13.41 -31.99 -0.99
CA ILE A 301 12.13 -31.64 -1.62
C ILE A 301 11.39 -32.90 -2.10
N ALA A 302 12.08 -33.86 -2.73
CA ALA A 302 11.47 -35.09 -3.21
C ALA A 302 10.93 -35.93 -2.04
N SER A 303 11.73 -36.09 -0.98
CA SER A 303 11.31 -36.82 0.22
C SER A 303 10.13 -36.16 0.94
N GLU A 304 10.13 -34.82 1.08
CA GLU A 304 9.03 -34.08 1.69
C GLU A 304 7.74 -34.15 0.85
N ARG A 305 7.84 -34.17 -0.49
CA ARG A 305 6.67 -34.40 -1.36
C ARG A 305 6.04 -35.76 -1.08
N GLU A 306 6.85 -36.82 -1.00
CA GLU A 306 6.37 -38.18 -0.70
C GLU A 306 5.77 -38.27 0.72
N ASN A 307 6.39 -37.60 1.70
CA ASN A 307 5.86 -37.51 3.06
C ASN A 307 4.49 -36.80 3.12
N ILE A 308 4.27 -35.77 2.31
CA ILE A 308 2.99 -35.06 2.26
C ILE A 308 1.89 -35.94 1.67
N ILE A 309 2.18 -36.66 0.58
CA ILE A 309 1.21 -37.53 -0.10
C ILE A 309 0.86 -38.74 0.77
N SER A 310 1.84 -39.32 1.46
CA SER A 310 1.64 -40.50 2.31
C SER A 310 1.02 -40.21 3.68
N SER A 311 1.16 -38.97 4.19
CA SER A 311 0.70 -38.60 5.54
C SER A 311 -0.72 -38.02 5.52
N PRO A 312 -1.72 -38.71 6.13
CA PRO A 312 -3.08 -38.16 6.24
C PRO A 312 -3.14 -36.92 7.15
N LYS A 313 -2.16 -36.73 8.04
CA LYS A 313 -2.08 -35.54 8.92
C LYS A 313 -1.76 -34.26 8.15
N SER A 314 -1.22 -34.37 6.95
CA SER A 314 -0.91 -33.24 6.10
C SER A 314 -2.14 -32.70 5.39
N VAL A 315 -3.25 -33.46 5.36
CA VAL A 315 -4.51 -33.06 4.75
C VAL A 315 -5.21 -32.06 5.68
N MET A 316 -5.54 -30.89 5.14
CA MET A 316 -6.27 -29.86 5.88
C MET A 316 -7.77 -30.06 5.68
N PRO A 317 -8.63 -29.69 6.65
CA PRO A 317 -10.09 -29.74 6.51
C PRO A 317 -10.60 -28.58 5.65
N ALA A 318 -10.05 -28.45 4.44
CA ALA A 318 -10.36 -27.44 3.44
C ALA A 318 -10.14 -28.00 2.03
N ALA A 319 -11.02 -27.62 1.11
CA ALA A 319 -10.97 -28.08 -0.28
C ALA A 319 -11.46 -26.99 -1.24
N PHE A 320 -10.97 -27.01 -2.47
CA PHE A 320 -11.50 -26.26 -3.59
C PHE A 320 -12.46 -27.17 -4.37
N VAL A 321 -13.73 -26.80 -4.41
CA VAL A 321 -14.78 -27.56 -5.09
C VAL A 321 -15.19 -26.83 -6.35
N SER A 322 -15.08 -27.50 -7.48
CA SER A 322 -15.39 -26.94 -8.79
C SER A 322 -16.73 -27.47 -9.30
N PHE A 323 -17.48 -26.59 -9.96
CA PHE A 323 -18.79 -26.87 -10.52
C PHE A 323 -18.77 -26.76 -12.05
N LYS A 324 -19.65 -27.51 -12.72
CA LYS A 324 -19.86 -27.48 -14.17
C LYS A 324 -20.42 -26.12 -14.63
N THR A 325 -21.22 -25.47 -13.79
CA THR A 325 -21.90 -24.21 -14.10
C THR A 325 -21.51 -23.11 -13.11
N ARG A 326 -21.40 -21.87 -13.62
CA ARG A 326 -21.19 -20.67 -12.77
C ARG A 326 -22.32 -20.48 -11.77
N TRP A 327 -23.54 -20.83 -12.18
CA TRP A 327 -24.72 -20.76 -11.33
C TRP A 327 -24.63 -21.73 -10.15
N GLY A 328 -24.20 -22.97 -10.36
CA GLY A 328 -24.01 -23.94 -9.28
C GLY A 328 -22.98 -23.48 -8.24
N ALA A 329 -21.85 -22.92 -8.71
CA ALA A 329 -20.85 -22.30 -7.83
C ALA A 329 -21.44 -21.10 -7.06
N ALA A 330 -22.22 -20.24 -7.72
CA ALA A 330 -22.85 -19.08 -7.10
C ALA A 330 -23.86 -19.43 -6.01
N VAL A 331 -24.67 -20.48 -6.24
CA VAL A 331 -25.60 -21.01 -5.25
C VAL A 331 -24.80 -21.55 -4.06
N CYS A 332 -23.82 -22.43 -4.32
CA CYS A 332 -23.01 -23.04 -3.27
C CYS A 332 -22.30 -21.99 -2.38
N ALA A 333 -21.70 -20.95 -2.97
CA ALA A 333 -20.96 -19.93 -2.23
C ALA A 333 -21.83 -18.97 -1.42
N GLN A 334 -23.14 -18.91 -1.69
CA GLN A 334 -24.06 -17.96 -1.03
C GLN A 334 -25.02 -18.64 -0.05
N THR A 335 -25.20 -19.96 -0.14
CA THR A 335 -26.10 -20.72 0.72
C THR A 335 -25.39 -21.33 1.91
N GLN A 336 -26.04 -21.30 3.07
CA GLN A 336 -25.60 -22.07 4.24
C GLN A 336 -25.76 -23.58 3.97
N GLN A 337 -24.67 -24.33 4.03
CA GLN A 337 -24.63 -25.74 3.62
C GLN A 337 -25.12 -26.71 4.72
N SER A 338 -24.89 -26.37 6.00
CA SER A 338 -25.22 -27.25 7.13
C SER A 338 -25.98 -26.53 8.24
N ARG A 339 -26.63 -27.28 9.14
CA ARG A 339 -27.33 -26.74 10.32
C ARG A 339 -26.41 -25.93 11.24
N ASN A 340 -25.12 -26.29 11.29
CA ASN A 340 -24.14 -25.56 12.08
C ASN A 340 -23.45 -24.49 11.22
N PRO A 341 -23.56 -23.19 11.57
CA PRO A 341 -22.97 -22.11 10.78
C PRO A 341 -21.44 -22.09 10.81
N THR A 342 -20.76 -22.91 11.61
CA THR A 342 -19.30 -22.95 11.67
C THR A 342 -18.66 -24.05 10.82
N ILE A 343 -19.45 -24.99 10.28
CA ILE A 343 -18.97 -26.16 9.53
C ILE A 343 -19.43 -26.02 8.07
N TRP A 344 -18.64 -26.57 7.13
CA TRP A 344 -18.93 -26.47 5.69
C TRP A 344 -19.05 -25.01 5.23
N LEU A 345 -18.11 -24.18 5.69
CA LEU A 345 -18.04 -22.78 5.34
C LEU A 345 -17.64 -22.66 3.88
N THR A 346 -18.52 -22.07 3.07
CA THR A 346 -18.31 -21.88 1.64
C THR A 346 -18.05 -20.41 1.37
N GLU A 347 -16.99 -20.13 0.63
CA GLU A 347 -16.65 -18.80 0.14
C GLU A 347 -16.17 -18.88 -1.31
N TRP A 348 -16.30 -17.79 -2.06
CA TRP A 348 -15.77 -17.72 -3.42
C TRP A 348 -14.27 -18.00 -3.41
N ALA A 349 -13.81 -18.97 -4.21
CA ALA A 349 -12.39 -19.22 -4.32
C ALA A 349 -11.73 -18.04 -5.05
N PRO A 350 -10.65 -17.46 -4.51
CA PRO A 350 -9.89 -16.46 -5.24
C PRO A 350 -9.20 -17.09 -6.46
N GLU A 351 -8.79 -16.26 -7.41
CA GLU A 351 -8.00 -16.73 -8.54
C GLU A 351 -6.73 -17.46 -8.03
N PRO A 352 -6.26 -18.55 -8.66
CA PRO A 352 -5.09 -19.30 -8.18
C PRO A 352 -3.84 -18.47 -7.91
N ARG A 353 -3.70 -17.34 -8.62
CA ARG A 353 -2.62 -16.35 -8.45
C ARG A 353 -2.78 -15.45 -7.23
N ASP A 354 -4.03 -15.24 -6.80
CA ASP A 354 -4.42 -14.43 -5.65
C ASP A 354 -4.52 -15.28 -4.36
N VAL A 355 -4.49 -16.61 -4.45
CA VAL A 355 -4.45 -17.50 -3.28
C VAL A 355 -3.12 -17.33 -2.54
N TYR A 356 -3.20 -16.99 -1.26
CA TYR A 356 -2.10 -17.00 -0.30
C TYR A 356 -2.04 -18.34 0.45
N TRP A 357 -1.32 -19.28 -0.16
CA TRP A 357 -1.26 -20.68 0.25
C TRP A 357 -0.80 -20.92 1.70
N ASP A 358 0.15 -20.13 2.21
CA ASP A 358 0.74 -20.34 3.53
C ASP A 358 -0.33 -20.31 4.66
N ASN A 359 -1.42 -19.55 4.46
CA ASN A 359 -2.50 -19.37 5.43
C ASN A 359 -3.61 -20.42 5.34
N LEU A 360 -3.64 -21.24 4.29
CA LEU A 360 -4.64 -22.28 4.11
C LEU A 360 -4.50 -23.42 5.13
N ALA A 361 -3.27 -23.64 5.62
CA ALA A 361 -2.96 -24.65 6.64
C ALA A 361 -3.38 -24.25 8.07
N ILE A 362 -4.00 -23.08 8.26
CA ILE A 362 -4.38 -22.58 9.58
C ILE A 362 -5.77 -23.12 9.97
N PRO A 363 -5.90 -23.82 11.11
CA PRO A 363 -7.19 -24.35 11.55
C PRO A 363 -8.14 -23.21 11.92
N TYR A 364 -9.43 -23.39 11.59
CA TYR A 364 -10.46 -22.35 11.72
C TYR A 364 -10.56 -21.77 13.15
N VAL A 365 -10.53 -22.63 14.17
CA VAL A 365 -10.63 -22.22 15.58
C VAL A 365 -9.50 -21.26 16.00
N SER A 366 -8.31 -21.45 15.44
CA SER A 366 -7.14 -20.61 15.76
C SER A 366 -7.23 -19.21 15.15
N LEU A 367 -8.06 -18.99 14.12
CA LEU A 367 -8.21 -17.70 13.46
C LEU A 367 -8.74 -16.63 14.42
N THR A 368 -9.70 -17.00 15.29
CA THR A 368 -10.28 -16.06 16.26
C THR A 368 -9.22 -15.57 17.25
N ILE A 369 -8.38 -16.48 17.75
CA ILE A 369 -7.29 -16.14 18.67
C ILE A 369 -6.25 -15.26 17.97
N ARG A 370 -5.86 -15.60 16.73
CA ARG A 370 -4.91 -14.81 15.93
C ARG A 370 -5.41 -13.39 15.68
N LYS A 371 -6.69 -13.24 15.31
CA LYS A 371 -7.34 -11.93 15.14
C LYS A 371 -7.33 -11.12 16.44
N LEU A 372 -7.60 -11.76 17.58
CA LEU A 372 -7.52 -11.09 18.88
C LEU A 372 -6.09 -10.62 19.20
N ILE A 373 -5.09 -11.48 18.99
CA ILE A 373 -3.67 -11.14 19.18
C ILE A 373 -3.28 -9.95 18.30
N VAL A 374 -3.68 -9.95 17.02
CA VAL A 374 -3.36 -8.85 16.09
C VAL A 374 -4.11 -7.57 16.45
N ALA A 375 -5.36 -7.66 16.92
CA ALA A 375 -6.09 -6.49 17.40
C ALA A 375 -5.39 -5.84 18.61
N VAL A 376 -4.95 -6.65 19.58
CA VAL A 376 -4.18 -6.17 20.74
C VAL A 376 -2.83 -5.60 20.32
N ALA A 377 -2.10 -6.29 19.42
CA ALA A 377 -0.83 -5.80 18.89
C ALA A 377 -0.99 -4.49 18.11
N PHE A 378 -2.07 -4.34 17.35
CA PHE A 378 -2.39 -3.10 16.63
C PHE A 378 -2.74 -1.95 17.58
N PHE A 379 -3.44 -2.23 18.69
CA PHE A 379 -3.66 -1.26 19.75
C PHE A 379 -2.33 -0.75 20.35
N PHE A 380 -1.42 -1.66 20.71
CA PHE A 380 -0.12 -1.23 21.22
C PHE A 380 0.72 -0.51 20.17
N LEU A 381 0.69 -0.97 18.91
CA LEU A 381 1.36 -0.27 17.81
C LEU A 381 0.84 1.16 17.69
N THR A 382 -0.47 1.36 17.69
CA THR A 382 -1.06 2.72 17.60
C THR A 382 -0.67 3.58 18.79
N PHE A 383 -0.78 3.05 20.02
CA PHE A 383 -0.42 3.75 21.25
C PHE A 383 1.06 4.16 21.30
N PHE A 384 2.00 3.23 21.08
CA PHE A 384 3.43 3.53 21.14
C PHE A 384 3.90 4.45 20.00
N PHE A 385 3.20 4.45 18.86
CA PHE A 385 3.54 5.36 17.76
C PHE A 385 3.17 6.82 18.02
N MET A 386 2.42 7.11 19.09
CA MET A 386 2.22 8.49 19.56
C MET A 386 3.54 9.14 20.00
N ILE A 387 4.54 8.35 20.45
CA ILE A 387 5.85 8.85 20.89
C ILE A 387 6.65 9.47 19.71
N PRO A 388 6.91 8.75 18.59
CA PRO A 388 7.51 9.35 17.39
C PRO A 388 6.75 10.57 16.88
N ILE A 389 5.41 10.56 16.97
CA ILE A 389 4.60 11.70 16.52
C ILE A 389 4.84 12.90 17.43
N ALA A 390 4.74 12.74 18.75
CA ALA A 390 5.05 13.81 19.69
C ALA A 390 6.48 14.36 19.51
N PHE A 391 7.43 13.49 19.17
CA PHE A 391 8.77 13.92 18.78
C PHE A 391 8.74 14.81 17.53
N VAL A 392 8.13 14.37 16.43
CA VAL A 392 7.95 15.18 15.20
C VAL A 392 7.24 16.51 15.48
N GLN A 393 6.23 16.52 16.35
CA GLN A 393 5.53 17.73 16.80
C GLN A 393 6.46 18.71 17.51
N SER A 394 7.32 18.19 18.38
CA SER A 394 8.29 19.03 19.09
C SER A 394 9.32 19.66 18.13
N LEU A 395 9.71 18.95 17.06
CA LEU A 395 10.53 19.53 15.97
C LEU A 395 9.81 20.62 15.18
N ALA A 396 8.48 20.60 15.13
CA ALA A 396 7.71 21.65 14.46
C ALA A 396 7.67 22.96 15.26
N ASN A 397 7.99 22.94 16.56
CA ASN A 397 8.04 24.13 17.41
C ASN A 397 9.47 24.54 17.78
N ILE A 398 9.85 25.79 17.46
CA ILE A 398 11.21 26.29 17.69
C ILE A 398 11.52 26.45 19.18
N GLU A 399 10.55 26.88 19.98
CA GLU A 399 10.74 27.02 21.43
C GLU A 399 11.02 25.65 22.09
N GLY A 400 10.44 24.57 21.54
CA GLY A 400 10.73 23.20 21.94
C GLY A 400 12.17 22.79 21.63
N ILE A 401 12.68 23.13 20.45
CA ILE A 401 14.06 22.84 20.03
C ILE A 401 15.08 23.68 20.82
N GLU A 402 14.83 24.97 21.00
CA GLU A 402 15.72 25.87 21.72
C GLU A 402 15.91 25.48 23.19
N LYS A 403 14.87 24.89 23.80
CA LYS A 403 14.89 24.36 25.17
C LYS A 403 15.57 22.99 25.24
N ALA A 404 15.36 22.12 24.24
CA ALA A 404 15.93 20.78 24.23
C ALA A 404 17.41 20.75 23.83
N VAL A 405 17.84 21.65 22.93
CA VAL A 405 19.20 21.64 22.37
C VAL A 405 19.80 23.06 22.27
N PRO A 406 20.27 23.62 23.39
CA PRO A 406 20.66 25.04 23.48
C PRO A 406 21.87 25.44 22.63
N PHE A 407 22.72 24.48 22.21
CA PHE A 407 23.88 24.77 21.36
C PHE A 407 23.54 25.09 19.89
N LEU A 408 22.32 24.77 19.44
CA LEU A 408 21.87 25.04 18.07
C LEU A 408 21.29 26.46 17.90
N LYS A 409 21.10 27.23 18.97
CA LYS A 409 20.59 28.62 18.93
C LYS A 409 21.21 29.50 17.83
N PRO A 410 22.56 29.60 17.71
CA PRO A 410 23.17 30.46 16.68
C PRO A 410 22.91 29.99 15.23
N ILE A 411 22.60 28.71 15.02
CA ILE A 411 22.30 28.14 13.69
C ILE A 411 20.80 28.30 13.37
N ILE A 412 19.94 28.20 14.38
CA ILE A 412 18.48 28.31 14.27
C ILE A 412 18.04 29.76 13.97
N GLU A 413 18.80 30.77 14.41
CA GLU A 413 18.46 32.18 14.17
C GLU A 413 18.61 32.62 12.70
N ILE A 414 19.28 31.83 11.86
CA ILE A 414 19.37 32.10 10.42
C ILE A 414 17.97 31.92 9.81
N LYS A 415 17.38 33.03 9.33
CA LYS A 415 16.00 33.07 8.79
C LYS A 415 15.67 31.94 7.81
N PHE A 416 16.60 31.59 6.91
CA PHE A 416 16.38 30.50 5.94
C PHE A 416 16.35 29.12 6.59
N ILE A 417 17.28 28.84 7.51
CA ILE A 417 17.36 27.55 8.23
C ILE A 417 16.16 27.38 9.16
N LYS A 418 15.73 28.46 9.82
CA LYS A 418 14.51 28.53 10.63
C LYS A 418 13.28 28.06 9.85
N SER A 419 13.05 28.67 8.68
CA SER A 419 11.94 28.33 7.79
C SER A 419 12.03 26.89 7.26
N PHE A 420 13.23 26.40 6.96
CA PHE A 420 13.44 25.02 6.51
C PHE A 420 13.14 24.00 7.61
N ILE A 421 13.68 24.21 8.82
CA ILE A 421 13.47 23.31 9.96
C ILE A 421 11.99 23.28 10.35
N GLN A 422 11.31 24.43 10.44
CA GLN A 422 9.89 24.45 10.78
C GLN A 422 8.99 23.95 9.66
N GLY A 423 9.30 24.26 8.40
CA GLY A 423 8.42 24.01 7.26
C GLY A 423 8.57 22.63 6.63
N PHE A 424 9.77 22.05 6.65
CA PHE A 424 10.13 20.91 5.81
C PHE A 424 10.54 19.67 6.61
N LEU A 425 11.33 19.83 7.68
CA LEU A 425 11.91 18.72 8.44
C LEU A 425 10.87 17.80 9.11
N PRO A 426 9.81 18.30 9.78
CA PRO A 426 8.79 17.45 10.39
C PRO A 426 8.09 16.54 9.38
N GLY A 427 7.82 17.06 8.17
CA GLY A 427 7.18 16.29 7.10
C GLY A 427 8.04 15.13 6.60
N ILE A 428 9.36 15.35 6.45
CA ILE A 428 10.29 14.27 6.11
C ILE A 428 10.43 13.27 7.25
N ALA A 429 10.59 13.74 8.48
CA ALA A 429 10.72 12.89 9.65
C ALA A 429 9.50 11.97 9.81
N LEU A 430 8.28 12.52 9.70
CA LEU A 430 7.04 11.75 9.71
C LEU A 430 7.01 10.71 8.58
N LYS A 431 7.41 11.10 7.36
CA LYS A 431 7.44 10.19 6.22
C LYS A 431 8.40 9.02 6.43
N ILE A 432 9.59 9.27 7.01
CA ILE A 432 10.56 8.21 7.33
C ILE A 432 9.94 7.18 8.29
N PHE A 433 9.25 7.64 9.33
CA PHE A 433 8.54 6.74 10.24
C PHE A 433 7.40 5.97 9.56
N LEU A 434 6.66 6.61 8.65
CA LEU A 434 5.53 5.99 7.95
C LEU A 434 5.93 4.99 6.85
N ILE A 435 7.15 5.06 6.29
CA ILE A 435 7.60 4.13 5.22
C ILE A 435 7.63 2.68 5.69
N PHE A 436 7.98 2.43 6.96
CA PHE A 436 8.05 1.06 7.50
C PHE A 436 6.67 0.50 7.87
N LEU A 437 5.68 1.37 8.07
CA LEU A 437 4.38 0.99 8.62
C LEU A 437 3.59 0.02 7.71
N PRO A 438 3.46 0.24 6.38
CA PRO A 438 2.78 -0.72 5.51
C PRO A 438 3.37 -2.13 5.57
N ALA A 439 4.68 -2.27 5.72
CA ALA A 439 5.34 -3.57 5.85
C ALA A 439 4.95 -4.27 7.17
N ILE A 440 4.92 -3.52 8.28
CA ILE A 440 4.48 -4.05 9.58
C ILE A 440 3.00 -4.46 9.54
N LEU A 441 2.13 -3.62 8.97
CA LEU A 441 0.70 -3.91 8.85
C LEU A 441 0.42 -5.09 7.92
N MET A 442 1.22 -5.25 6.86
CA MET A 442 1.15 -6.42 5.98
C MET A 442 1.58 -7.69 6.74
N LEU A 443 2.64 -7.63 7.55
CA LEU A 443 3.07 -8.76 8.39
C LEU A 443 1.99 -9.17 9.40
N MET A 444 1.38 -8.20 10.08
CA MET A 444 0.25 -8.42 10.99
C MET A 444 -0.93 -9.07 10.26
N SER A 445 -1.27 -8.59 9.07
CA SER A 445 -2.38 -9.12 8.27
C SER A 445 -2.11 -10.53 7.78
N LYS A 446 -0.86 -10.86 7.40
CA LYS A 446 -0.45 -12.23 7.05
C LYS A 446 -0.64 -13.20 8.22
N PHE A 447 -0.30 -12.78 9.44
CA PHE A 447 -0.44 -13.62 10.64
C PHE A 447 -1.89 -13.98 11.00
N GLU A 448 -2.87 -13.15 10.62
CA GLU A 448 -4.30 -13.39 10.91
C GLU A 448 -4.92 -14.56 10.15
N GLY A 449 -4.33 -14.94 9.02
CA GLY A 449 -4.80 -16.10 8.25
C GLY A 449 -5.84 -15.78 7.18
N PHE A 450 -5.74 -14.65 6.48
CA PHE A 450 -6.53 -14.42 5.26
C PHE A 450 -6.02 -15.24 4.10
N ILE A 451 -6.94 -15.65 3.24
CA ILE A 451 -6.69 -16.63 2.18
C ILE A 451 -6.25 -15.98 0.89
N SER A 452 -6.74 -14.78 0.57
CA SER A 452 -6.35 -14.08 -0.64
C SER A 452 -5.41 -12.91 -0.37
N ILE A 453 -4.53 -12.66 -1.33
CA ILE A 453 -3.65 -11.48 -1.33
C ILE A 453 -4.51 -10.22 -1.38
N SER A 454 -5.57 -10.21 -2.19
CA SER A 454 -6.55 -9.13 -2.26
C SER A 454 -7.20 -8.82 -0.90
N ALA A 455 -7.57 -9.84 -0.11
CA ALA A 455 -8.11 -9.62 1.23
C ALA A 455 -7.05 -9.09 2.21
N LEU A 456 -5.81 -9.61 2.14
CA LEU A 456 -4.68 -9.13 2.93
C LEU A 456 -4.41 -7.64 2.67
N GLU A 457 -4.35 -7.23 1.40
CA GLU A 457 -4.13 -5.85 1.00
C GLU A 457 -5.26 -4.92 1.46
N ARG A 458 -6.53 -5.31 1.25
CA ARG A 458 -7.69 -4.52 1.69
C ARG A 458 -7.69 -4.26 3.19
N ILE A 459 -7.33 -5.26 3.99
CA ILE A 459 -7.37 -5.16 5.44
C ILE A 459 -6.15 -4.43 5.98
N SER A 460 -4.97 -4.65 5.38
CA SER A 460 -3.78 -3.83 5.63
C SER A 460 -4.05 -2.35 5.33
N ALA A 461 -4.70 -2.03 4.21
CA ALA A 461 -5.09 -0.67 3.85
C ALA A 461 -6.12 -0.09 4.83
N THR A 462 -7.10 -0.89 5.28
CA THR A 462 -8.08 -0.45 6.29
C THR A 462 -7.41 -0.12 7.62
N ARG A 463 -6.45 -0.94 8.07
CA ARG A 463 -5.65 -0.66 9.27
C ARG A 463 -4.79 0.57 9.11
N TYR A 464 -4.17 0.73 7.94
CA TYR A 464 -3.37 1.92 7.63
C TYR A 464 -4.23 3.18 7.68
N TYR A 465 -5.46 3.13 7.15
CA TYR A 465 -6.42 4.23 7.27
C TYR A 465 -6.79 4.54 8.71
N ILE A 466 -7.15 3.53 9.51
CA ILE A 466 -7.48 3.71 10.95
C ILE A 466 -6.28 4.30 11.70
N PHE A 467 -5.07 3.80 11.42
CA PHE A 467 -3.85 4.32 11.99
C PHE A 467 -3.61 5.78 11.59
N GLN A 468 -3.74 6.12 10.31
CA GLN A 468 -3.57 7.48 9.81
C GLN A 468 -4.57 8.43 10.47
N PHE A 469 -5.81 7.98 10.65
CA PHE A 469 -6.86 8.76 11.32
C PHE A 469 -6.57 8.97 12.81
N ILE A 470 -6.22 7.93 13.56
CA ILE A 470 -5.97 8.04 15.01
C ILE A 470 -4.66 8.78 15.28
N ASN A 471 -3.57 8.35 14.67
CA ASN A 471 -2.25 8.84 15.04
C ASN A 471 -1.88 10.14 14.31
N VAL A 472 -2.01 10.17 12.98
CA VAL A 472 -1.58 11.33 12.21
C VAL A 472 -2.61 12.46 12.23
N PHE A 473 -3.90 12.15 12.20
CA PHE A 473 -4.95 13.18 12.29
C PHE A 473 -5.27 13.54 13.75
N LEU A 474 -5.86 12.64 14.54
CA LEU A 474 -6.26 12.95 15.92
C LEU A 474 -5.05 13.20 16.84
N GLY A 475 -4.03 12.36 16.77
CA GLY A 475 -2.85 12.44 17.63
C GLY A 475 -2.06 13.74 17.44
N SER A 476 -1.88 14.18 16.20
CA SER A 476 -1.26 15.47 15.89
C SER A 476 -2.10 16.66 16.36
N ILE A 477 -3.43 16.59 16.26
CA ILE A 477 -4.32 17.63 16.78
C ILE A 477 -4.13 17.77 18.30
N ILE A 478 -4.31 16.68 19.04
CA ILE A 478 -4.27 16.66 20.51
C ILE A 478 -2.89 17.10 21.02
N THR A 479 -1.83 16.52 20.44
CA THR A 479 -0.45 16.80 20.85
C THR A 479 -0.03 18.21 20.45
N GLY A 480 -0.39 18.64 19.25
CA GLY A 480 -0.15 19.99 18.76
C GLY A 480 -0.82 21.05 19.62
N THR A 481 -2.09 20.86 20.01
CA THR A 481 -2.79 21.77 20.92
C THR A 481 -2.16 21.77 22.31
N ALA A 482 -1.78 20.61 22.84
CA ALA A 482 -1.15 20.48 24.15
C ALA A 482 0.17 21.25 24.23
N PHE A 483 1.02 21.15 23.20
CA PHE A 483 2.28 21.89 23.16
C PHE A 483 2.10 23.39 22.91
N GLN A 484 1.13 23.79 22.07
CA GLN A 484 0.88 25.20 21.74
C GLN A 484 0.31 25.99 22.92
N GLN A 485 -0.47 25.34 23.78
CA GLN A 485 -1.13 25.99 24.91
C GLN A 485 -0.55 25.58 26.26
N LEU A 486 0.61 24.92 26.27
CA LEU A 486 1.24 24.41 27.49
C LEU A 486 1.41 25.51 28.56
N ASP A 487 1.82 26.71 28.16
CA ASP A 487 2.03 27.85 29.06
C ASP A 487 0.70 28.31 29.71
N ASN A 488 -0.37 28.36 28.92
CA ASN A 488 -1.71 28.70 29.42
C ASN A 488 -2.27 27.59 30.31
N PHE A 489 -2.05 26.31 29.97
CA PHE A 489 -2.49 25.19 30.81
C PHE A 489 -1.75 25.12 32.16
N ILE A 490 -0.50 25.56 32.20
CA ILE A 490 0.28 25.61 33.45
C ILE A 490 -0.17 26.79 34.33
N HIS A 491 -0.61 27.90 33.73
CA HIS A 491 -0.84 29.15 34.44
C HIS A 491 -2.33 29.52 34.69
N GLN A 492 -3.30 28.92 34.00
CA GLN A 492 -4.75 29.15 34.21
C GLN A 492 -5.49 27.92 34.76
N SER A 493 -6.51 28.16 35.61
CA SER A 493 -7.31 27.10 36.23
C SER A 493 -8.38 26.52 35.29
N ALA A 494 -8.70 25.23 35.45
CA ALA A 494 -9.54 24.44 34.52
C ALA A 494 -10.98 24.96 34.32
N THR A 495 -11.44 25.90 35.15
CA THR A 495 -12.80 26.47 35.11
C THR A 495 -13.00 27.58 34.07
N ASP A 496 -11.93 28.24 33.61
CA ASP A 496 -11.95 29.24 32.52
C ASP A 496 -11.53 28.66 31.16
N CYS A 497 -11.23 27.37 31.11
CA CYS A 497 -10.73 26.72 29.92
C CYS A 497 -11.90 26.29 29.03
N ASP A 498 -12.26 27.13 28.05
CA ASP A 498 -13.03 26.70 26.88
C ASP A 498 -12.18 25.72 26.05
N LEU A 499 -11.96 24.52 26.60
CA LEU A 499 -11.17 23.44 26.03
C LEU A 499 -11.65 23.09 24.61
N CYS A 500 -12.95 23.30 24.33
CA CYS A 500 -13.55 23.10 23.01
C CYS A 500 -13.24 24.20 21.98
N VAL A 501 -12.93 25.43 22.41
CA VAL A 501 -12.53 26.53 21.50
C VAL A 501 -11.02 26.47 21.23
N ALA A 502 -10.24 25.99 22.19
CA ALA A 502 -8.82 25.72 22.07
C ALA A 502 -8.47 24.57 21.10
N ILE A 503 -9.30 23.52 21.06
CA ILE A 503 -9.17 22.41 20.08
C ILE A 503 -9.76 22.87 18.74
N GLN A 504 -9.19 23.94 18.16
CA GLN A 504 -9.54 24.34 16.79
C GLN A 504 -8.48 23.89 15.79
N PRO A 505 -8.90 23.44 14.59
CA PRO A 505 -8.10 22.66 13.65
C PRO A 505 -6.96 23.44 12.97
N SER A 506 -6.70 24.68 13.39
CA SER A 506 -5.58 25.53 12.95
C SER A 506 -4.23 24.80 13.01
N SER A 507 -3.99 24.00 14.07
CA SER A 507 -2.78 23.17 14.19
C SER A 507 -2.78 21.98 13.22
N ALA A 508 -3.93 21.31 13.07
CA ALA A 508 -4.14 20.18 12.15
C ALA A 508 -3.88 20.55 10.69
N TYR A 509 -4.48 21.67 10.23
CA TYR A 509 -4.36 22.14 8.85
C TYR A 509 -2.92 22.55 8.53
N LYS A 510 -2.16 23.10 9.49
CA LYS A 510 -0.77 23.55 9.30
C LYS A 510 0.24 22.40 9.20
N GLU A 511 -0.08 21.21 9.71
CA GLU A 511 0.80 20.03 9.61
C GLU A 511 0.45 19.09 8.48
N ILE A 512 -0.84 18.90 8.20
CA ILE A 512 -1.29 18.03 7.11
C ILE A 512 -0.86 18.61 5.74
N TYR A 513 -0.71 19.94 5.63
CA TYR A 513 -0.25 20.63 4.41
C TYR A 513 1.26 20.91 4.32
N LYS A 514 2.08 20.55 5.32
CA LYS A 514 3.53 20.47 5.14
C LYS A 514 3.87 19.15 4.44
N PRO A 515 4.89 19.11 3.57
CA PRO A 515 4.87 18.73 2.16
C PRO A 515 4.65 17.24 1.85
N SER A 516 3.65 16.63 2.48
CA SER A 516 3.28 15.24 2.29
C SER A 516 2.52 15.03 0.98
N GLY A 517 1.78 16.03 0.49
CA GLY A 517 0.95 15.94 -0.72
C GLY A 517 1.61 16.28 -2.06
N TYR A 518 2.64 17.15 -2.09
CA TYR A 518 3.27 17.60 -3.34
C TYR A 518 4.43 16.71 -3.83
N ASN A 519 5.13 16.05 -2.90
CA ASN A 519 6.29 15.18 -3.21
C ASN A 519 6.05 13.64 -3.10
N PRO A 520 4.84 13.08 -2.88
CA PRO A 520 4.71 11.67 -2.59
C PRO A 520 4.72 10.79 -3.84
N SER A 521 4.26 11.23 -5.01
CA SER A 521 4.15 10.39 -6.21
C SER A 521 5.34 10.51 -7.18
N GLN A 522 6.09 11.61 -7.10
CA GLN A 522 7.13 11.95 -8.06
C GLN A 522 8.39 11.07 -8.00
N PRO A 523 8.95 10.72 -6.82
CA PRO A 523 10.06 9.76 -6.76
C PRO A 523 9.66 8.33 -7.14
N TYR A 524 8.35 8.00 -7.14
CA TYR A 524 7.87 6.71 -7.67
C TYR A 524 7.80 6.72 -9.19
N SER A 525 7.53 7.88 -9.82
CA SER A 525 7.51 8.00 -11.28
C SER A 525 8.87 7.73 -11.92
N THR A 526 9.97 8.10 -11.26
CA THR A 526 11.34 7.79 -11.70
C THR A 526 11.73 6.33 -11.50
N ASN A 527 10.94 5.55 -10.73
CA ASN A 527 11.16 4.13 -10.45
C ASN A 527 12.63 3.77 -10.15
N LEU A 528 13.28 4.55 -9.28
CA LEU A 528 14.71 4.40 -8.94
C LEU A 528 15.05 2.96 -8.46
N LEU A 529 14.12 2.31 -7.75
CA LEU A 529 14.27 0.91 -7.33
C LEU A 529 14.23 -0.07 -8.52
N GLY A 530 13.30 0.12 -9.46
CA GLY A 530 13.26 -0.68 -10.70
C GLY A 530 14.45 -0.42 -11.64
N LEU A 531 15.02 0.79 -11.62
CA LEU A 531 16.22 1.13 -12.39
C LEU A 531 17.50 0.50 -11.80
N THR A 532 17.62 0.49 -10.47
CA THR A 532 18.76 -0.11 -9.77
C THR A 532 18.69 -1.63 -9.75
N ASN A 533 17.48 -2.20 -9.76
CA ASN A 533 17.24 -3.62 -9.87
C ASN A 533 16.08 -3.95 -10.82
N PRO A 534 16.35 -4.12 -12.13
CA PRO A 534 15.33 -4.41 -13.14
C PRO A 534 14.55 -5.71 -12.88
N ALA A 535 15.14 -6.67 -12.15
CA ALA A 535 14.49 -7.93 -11.80
C ALA A 535 13.35 -7.75 -10.79
N LEU A 536 13.38 -6.71 -9.94
CA LEU A 536 12.27 -6.37 -9.04
C LEU A 536 11.03 -5.87 -9.80
N SER A 537 11.19 -5.33 -11.03
CA SER A 537 10.06 -4.93 -11.87
C SER A 537 9.41 -6.11 -12.63
N ALA A 538 10.10 -7.26 -12.69
CA ALA A 538 9.69 -8.44 -13.45
C ALA A 538 9.01 -9.52 -12.59
N HIS A 539 9.05 -9.41 -11.26
CA HIS A 539 8.36 -10.36 -10.38
C HIS A 539 6.85 -10.06 -10.30
N SER A 540 6.13 -10.55 -11.31
CA SER A 540 4.71 -10.90 -11.22
C SER A 540 4.44 -12.25 -11.88
N ALA A 541 5.37 -13.19 -11.71
CA ALA A 541 5.07 -14.61 -11.87
C ALA A 541 4.81 -15.18 -10.46
N PRO A 542 3.54 -15.40 -10.06
CA PRO A 542 3.29 -16.27 -8.93
C PRO A 542 3.78 -17.66 -9.30
N ILE A 543 4.44 -18.26 -8.32
CA ILE A 543 4.74 -19.68 -8.25
C ILE A 543 3.52 -20.48 -8.71
N ASN A 544 3.66 -21.25 -9.78
CA ASN A 544 2.68 -22.24 -10.21
C ASN A 544 2.73 -23.39 -9.18
N TYR A 545 1.91 -23.32 -8.14
CA TYR A 545 1.85 -24.34 -7.08
C TYR A 545 1.53 -25.74 -7.62
N ASN A 546 0.93 -25.84 -8.81
CA ASN A 546 0.65 -27.11 -9.48
C ASN A 546 1.93 -27.89 -9.81
N ASP A 547 2.99 -27.22 -10.27
CA ASP A 547 4.28 -27.87 -10.61
C ASP A 547 5.07 -28.26 -9.33
N MET A 548 4.63 -27.74 -8.18
CA MET A 548 5.30 -27.94 -6.90
C MET A 548 4.84 -29.20 -6.17
N ILE A 549 3.71 -29.78 -6.55
CA ILE A 549 3.16 -31.00 -5.93
C ILE A 549 3.05 -32.14 -6.96
N PHE A 550 2.87 -31.86 -8.25
CA PHE A 550 2.69 -32.91 -9.28
C PHE A 550 3.37 -32.55 -10.63
N PRO A 551 3.70 -33.55 -11.47
CA PRO A 551 4.33 -33.35 -12.80
C PRO A 551 3.41 -32.74 -13.86
#